data_AF-A0A7C3C406-F1
#
_entry.id   AF-A0A7C3C406-F1
#
_cell.length_a   1.000
_cell.length_b   1.000
_cell.length_c   1.000
_cell.angle_alpha   90.00
_cell.angle_beta   90.00
_cell.angle_gamma   90.00
#
_symmetry.space_group_name_H-M   'P 1'
#
loop_
_entity.id
_entity.type
_entity.pdbx_description
1 polymer ?
#
loop_
_entity_poly.entity_id
_entity_poly.type
_entity_poly.pdbx_seq_one_letter_code
_entity_poly.pdbx_strand_id
1 'polypeptide(L)' 'MAKVAWIGLGVMGYPMAGHLARAGHDVTVYNRTA' A
#
# COMPACT_ATOMS: atom_id res chain seq x y z
N MET A 1 -12.64 7.57 3.65
CA MET A 1 -11.32 7.22 4.22
C MET A 1 -11.45 5.90 4.95
N ALA A 2 -10.62 4.91 4.62
CA ALA A 2 -10.56 3.62 5.32
C ALA A 2 -9.12 3.34 5.75
N LYS A 3 -8.93 2.59 6.84
CA LYS A 3 -7.62 2.11 7.29
C LYS A 3 -7.29 0.80 6.59
N VAL A 4 -6.16 0.74 5.90
CA VAL A 4 -5.75 -0.40 5.09
C VAL A 4 -4.32 -0.81 5.43
N ALA A 5 -4.10 -2.09 5.71
CA ALA A 5 -2.77 -2.67 5.79
C ALA A 5 -2.43 -3.38 4.47
N TRP A 6 -1.24 -3.15 3.95
CA TRP A 6 -0.76 -3.73 2.69
C TRP A 6 0.57 -4.45 2.90
N ILE A 7 0.63 -5.73 2.55
CA ILE A 7 1.84 -6.56 2.71
C ILE A 7 2.36 -6.95 1.33
N GLY A 8 3.59 -6.55 1.02
CA GLY A 8 4.26 -6.86 -0.24
C GLY A 8 4.29 -5.68 -1.22
N LEU A 9 5.49 -5.16 -1.50
CA LEU A 9 5.72 -4.03 -2.41
C LEU A 9 6.51 -4.45 -3.66
N GLY A 10 6.12 -5.57 -4.29
CA GLY A 10 6.66 -5.96 -5.59
C GLY A 10 6.17 -5.05 -6.73
N VAL A 11 6.49 -5.42 -7.98
CA VAL A 11 6.15 -4.67 -9.20
C VAL A 11 4.67 -4.27 -9.26
N MET A 12 3.77 -5.15 -8.80
CA MET A 12 2.34 -4.87 -8.74
C MET A 12 1.92 -4.20 -7.42
N GLY A 13 2.51 -4.60 -6.29
CA GLY A 13 2.09 -4.17 -4.95
C GLY A 13 2.30 -2.67 -4.70
N TYR A 14 3.45 -2.15 -5.13
CA TYR A 14 3.79 -0.74 -4.95
C TYR A 14 2.80 0.23 -5.64
N PRO A 15 2.50 0.11 -6.94
CA PRO A 15 1.54 1.01 -7.58
C PRO A 15 0.13 0.86 -7.02
N MET A 16 -0.31 -0.34 -6.63
CA MET A 16 -1.64 -0.54 -6.02
C MET A 16 -1.76 0.13 -4.65
N ALA A 17 -0.77 0.00 -3.77
CA ALA A 17 -0.74 0.70 -2.49
C ALA A 17 -0.75 2.22 -2.70
N GLY A 18 -0.01 2.72 -3.71
CA GLY A 18 -0.05 4.12 -4.11
C GLY A 18 -1.42 4.59 -4.62
N HIS A 19 -2.17 3.74 -5.32
CA HIS A 19 -3.55 4.06 -5.73
C HIS A 19 -4.46 4.26 -4.52
N LEU A 20 -4.37 3.39 -3.52
CA LEU A 20 -5.16 3.49 -2.29
C LEU A 20 -4.80 4.76 -1.50
N ALA A 21 -3.51 5.09 -1.39
CA ALA A 21 -3.07 6.32 -0.76
C ALA A 21 -3.59 7.56 -1.50
N ARG A 22 -3.49 7.59 -2.84
CA ARG A 22 -4.01 8.70 -3.68
C ARG A 22 -5.53 8.84 -3.61
N ALA A 23 -6.25 7.76 -3.37
CA ALA A 23 -7.70 7.78 -3.14
C ALA A 23 -8.09 8.26 -1.74
N GLY A 24 -7.13 8.62 -0.87
CA GLY A 24 -7.39 9.13 0.47
C GLY A 24 -7.67 8.05 1.52
N HIS A 25 -7.18 6.83 1.31
CA HIS A 25 -7.13 5.81 2.35
C HIS A 25 -5.88 5.98 3.22
N ASP A 26 -6.00 5.63 4.50
CA ASP A 26 -4.89 5.56 5.44
C ASP A 26 -4.21 4.20 5.27
N VAL A 27 -3.11 4.16 4.51
CA VAL A 27 -2.44 2.92 4.08
C VAL A 27 -1.14 2.74 4.85
N THR A 28 -1.04 1.65 5.60
CA THR A 28 0.20 1.18 6.21
C THR A 28 0.78 0.05 5.36
N VAL A 29 2.04 0.17 4.94
CA VAL A 29 2.71 -0.83 4.10
C VAL A 29 3.79 -1.59 4.87
N TYR A 30 3.96 -2.88 4.57
CA TYR A 30 5.08 -3.69 5.04
C TYR A 30 5.65 -4.54 3.91
N ASN A 31 6.99 -4.60 3.82
CA ASN A 31 7.69 -5.52 2.93
C ASN A 31 8.79 -6.23 3.72
N ARG A 32 8.94 -7.54 3.54
CA ARG A 32 9.93 -8.34 4.28
C ARG A 32 11.37 -7.90 4.00
N THR A 33 11.63 -7.40 2.79
CA THR A 33 12.94 -6.92 2.33
C THR A 33 12.73 -5.52 1.76
N ALA A 34 13.60 -4.57 2.11
CA ALA A 34 13.58 -3.22 1.56
C ALA A 34 14.54 -3.11 0.38
#